data_AF-A0A352PY27-F1
#
_entry.id   AF-A0A352PY27-F1
#
_cell.length_a   1.000
_cell.length_b   1.000
_cell.length_c   1.000
_cell.angle_alpha   90.00
_cell.angle_beta   90.00
_cell.angle_gamma   90.00
#
_symmetry.space_group_name_H-M   'P 1'
#
loop_
_entity.id
_entity.type
_entity.pdbx_description
1 polymer ?
#
loop_
_entity_poly.entity_id
_entity_poly.type
_entity_poly.pdbx_seq_one_letter_code
_entity_poly.pdbx_strand_id
1 'polypeptide(L)'
;MGGALLSGRVPKRGDVTMKSWVTVGLVLLVVFGGVSASRAGTFDTPELQVVASPQEIRSLALGIGEKPIDTDVSSQGAEVVVLVQLPNGTHVVRFWRLDGSQPVNDWPVPREFAPRAIAWHPLGDRLFLAGTQGGQHSIARVGKISGNWEMKTIYRSAQEIRRLVVGPRPYVIAYDKQMNPSEGYRVFFGLKGADGNYAIRSITEEGRKDYQVVGPKSGFTVLPGTEGQPSKIAAGWALPLGFHPAGHLLIWEDNQKGFHVASYGRDCWDRSRRLLDGAIQGGSVTATPNGLGLLHWKPDTDGITVVLDQGRTKGVQAEAYRFVGTPSSVPDGRGVVGVVRRDKDYSLVYVPIEVPLAKVTNAWMFVESSPDRELIGRNGGLLRDLAVDQLYSLYDSEAYSCGDYDSATPTRPYLVTTDIFWELLAAAYEGLFIITERHQAIPAFWELVAASEQHFRTTQPDSPWAKVFATLTKLRGSSGKEAKDPEVQRILAARGSEKSPLLGVELNYGELLPRGHYTGDPEFQKYFKAFKYLTELAPEAAPVEVLQNVPDAIKSKALQWIAPYKRFIAPPRAPLVWAGRGGDLPVYACHPLKEAR
;
A
#
# COMPACT_ATOMS: atom_id res chain seq x y z
N MET A 1 -65.88 -6.11 4.04
CA MET A 1 -66.15 -6.62 5.41
C MET A 1 -64.93 -6.23 6.24
N GLY A 2 -64.84 -5.02 6.79
CA GLY A 2 -65.53 -4.49 7.98
C GLY A 2 -64.58 -4.63 9.18
N GLY A 3 -64.07 -3.59 9.86
CA GLY A 3 -64.29 -2.15 9.73
C GLY A 3 -63.42 -1.32 10.72
N ALA A 4 -63.59 0.02 10.61
CA ALA A 4 -63.39 1.12 11.59
C ALA A 4 -62.01 1.27 12.28
N LEU A 5 -61.19 2.33 12.15
CA LEU A 5 -61.33 3.80 12.01
C LEU A 5 -61.97 4.51 13.21
N LEU A 6 -61.16 5.26 13.99
CA LEU A 6 -61.48 6.46 14.80
C LEU A 6 -60.14 7.23 15.00
N SER A 7 -59.76 8.24 14.20
CA SER A 7 -60.10 9.68 14.30
C SER A 7 -60.14 10.21 15.74
N GLY A 8 -59.47 11.28 16.16
CA GLY A 8 -58.70 12.33 15.51
C GLY A 8 -58.68 13.55 16.46
N ARG A 9 -57.75 14.51 16.28
CA ARG A 9 -57.97 15.97 16.33
C ARG A 9 -56.66 16.74 16.38
N VAL A 10 -56.53 17.65 15.42
CA VAL A 10 -55.62 18.80 15.41
C VAL A 10 -56.32 19.97 16.12
N PRO A 11 -55.56 20.89 16.75
CA PRO A 11 -55.84 22.30 16.55
C PRO A 11 -54.59 23.07 16.07
N LYS A 12 -54.85 24.09 15.23
CA LYS A 12 -53.89 25.04 14.67
C LYS A 12 -53.80 26.32 15.52
N ARG A 13 -52.61 26.93 15.44
CA ARG A 13 -52.22 28.36 15.54
C ARG A 13 -52.50 29.14 16.83
N GLY A 14 -51.40 29.61 17.42
CA GLY A 14 -51.28 30.82 18.23
C GLY A 14 -49.81 31.22 18.26
N ASP A 15 -49.50 32.43 17.81
CA ASP A 15 -48.17 32.99 17.60
C ASP A 15 -47.83 33.96 18.74
N VAL A 16 -46.53 34.11 19.03
CA VAL A 16 -45.84 35.32 19.58
C VAL A 16 -45.62 35.46 21.12
N THR A 17 -44.30 35.46 21.46
CA THR A 17 -43.57 36.09 22.60
C THR A 17 -43.76 35.50 24.00
N MET A 18 -42.75 35.35 24.88
CA MET A 18 -41.73 36.31 25.29
C MET A 18 -40.66 35.57 26.14
N LYS A 19 -39.45 36.12 26.16
CA LYS A 19 -38.27 35.77 26.99
C LYS A 19 -38.57 35.03 28.31
N SER A 20 -37.84 33.95 28.57
CA SER A 20 -37.36 33.61 29.91
C SER A 20 -36.17 32.65 29.82
N TRP A 21 -35.01 33.15 30.24
CA TRP A 21 -33.82 32.38 30.52
C TRP A 21 -34.06 31.54 31.77
N VAL A 22 -34.05 30.21 31.64
CA VAL A 22 -33.89 29.29 32.76
C VAL A 22 -32.84 28.27 32.37
N THR A 23 -31.70 28.37 33.04
CA THR A 23 -30.58 27.44 33.01
C THR A 23 -31.05 26.05 33.42
N VAL A 24 -31.27 25.16 32.46
CA VAL A 24 -31.45 23.72 32.71
C VAL A 24 -30.09 23.06 32.59
N GLY A 25 -29.56 22.62 33.73
CA GLY A 25 -28.38 21.77 33.81
C GLY A 25 -28.63 20.47 33.04
N LEU A 26 -27.97 20.34 31.89
CA LEU A 26 -27.92 19.11 31.13
C LEU A 26 -26.99 18.14 31.88
N VAL A 27 -27.57 17.25 32.66
CA VAL A 27 -26.90 16.04 33.14
C VAL A 27 -26.63 15.19 31.90
N LEU A 28 -25.41 15.30 31.34
CA LEU A 28 -24.88 14.35 30.37
C LEU A 28 -24.62 13.05 31.13
N LEU A 29 -25.63 12.18 31.15
CA LEU A 29 -25.44 10.77 31.49
C LEU A 29 -24.68 10.15 30.30
N VAL A 30 -23.35 10.27 30.31
CA VAL A 30 -22.47 9.50 29.41
C VAL A 30 -22.52 8.07 29.90
N VAL A 31 -23.51 7.32 29.44
CA VAL A 31 -23.45 5.86 29.47
C VAL A 31 -22.36 5.47 28.49
N PHE A 32 -21.15 5.23 29.01
CA PHE A 32 -20.10 4.49 28.32
C PHE A 32 -20.54 3.03 28.15
N GLY A 33 -21.60 2.83 27.36
CA GLY A 33 -21.86 1.56 26.70
C GLY A 33 -20.96 1.54 25.49
N GLY A 34 -19.81 0.86 25.60
CA GLY A 34 -18.97 0.55 24.46
C GLY A 34 -19.78 -0.26 23.45
N VAL A 35 -20.42 0.44 22.51
CA VAL A 35 -20.80 -0.14 21.24
C VAL A 35 -19.48 -0.56 20.63
N SER A 36 -19.23 -1.87 20.63
CA SER A 36 -18.15 -2.45 19.84
C SER A 36 -18.42 -2.05 18.41
N ALA A 37 -17.78 -0.97 17.96
CA ALA A 37 -17.71 -0.65 16.55
C ALA A 37 -17.09 -1.88 15.90
N SER A 38 -17.88 -2.59 15.11
CA SER A 38 -17.37 -3.60 14.21
C SER A 38 -16.28 -2.94 13.38
N ARG A 39 -15.02 -3.35 13.56
CA ARG A 39 -13.89 -2.94 12.71
C ARG A 39 -14.31 -3.21 11.27
N ALA A 40 -14.45 -2.17 10.44
CA ALA A 40 -15.01 -2.29 9.10
C ALA A 40 -13.96 -2.72 8.07
N GLY A 41 -12.66 -2.58 8.39
CA GLY A 41 -11.55 -3.17 7.64
C GLY A 41 -10.24 -3.23 8.42
N THR A 42 -9.24 -3.92 7.88
CA THR A 42 -7.87 -3.99 8.42
C THR A 42 -7.18 -2.61 8.48
N PHE A 43 -7.61 -1.68 7.62
CA PHE A 43 -7.14 -0.29 7.56
C PHE A 43 -7.71 0.63 8.66
N ASP A 44 -8.72 0.19 9.42
CA ASP A 44 -9.28 0.95 10.55
C ASP A 44 -8.50 0.73 11.86
N THR A 45 -7.37 0.01 11.81
CA THR A 45 -6.52 -0.19 12.98
C THR A 45 -5.82 1.14 13.28
N PRO A 46 -6.07 1.77 14.45
CA PRO A 46 -5.43 3.04 14.78
C PRO A 46 -3.91 2.89 14.79
N GLU A 47 -3.22 3.85 14.18
CA GLU A 47 -1.76 3.88 14.14
C GLU A 47 -1.20 3.89 15.56
N LEU A 48 -0.25 3.00 15.83
CA LEU A 48 0.43 2.94 17.12
C LEU A 48 1.23 4.23 17.33
N GLN A 49 0.85 5.02 18.31
CA GLN A 49 1.58 6.23 18.68
C GLN A 49 2.82 5.84 19.50
N VAL A 50 3.99 6.01 18.90
CA VAL A 50 5.27 5.75 19.55
C VAL A 50 5.80 7.04 20.19
N VAL A 51 5.99 7.00 21.52
CA VAL A 51 6.62 8.12 22.25
C VAL A 51 8.11 8.11 21.98
N ALA A 52 8.67 9.28 21.67
CA ALA A 52 10.09 9.41 21.39
C ALA A 52 10.93 9.10 22.65
N SER A 53 11.98 8.31 22.45
CA SER A 53 12.94 7.95 23.49
C SER A 53 13.85 9.14 23.85
N PRO A 54 14.41 9.18 25.08
CA PRO A 54 15.36 10.20 25.50
C PRO A 54 16.60 10.26 24.59
N GLN A 55 17.20 11.44 24.46
CA GLN A 55 18.48 11.62 23.76
C GLN A 55 19.69 11.23 24.62
N GLU A 56 19.50 11.17 25.94
CA GLU A 56 20.55 10.90 26.91
C GLU A 56 20.43 9.48 27.44
N ILE A 57 21.55 8.98 27.96
CA ILE A 57 21.56 7.76 28.76
C ILE A 57 20.62 7.91 29.96
N ARG A 58 19.88 6.85 30.26
CA ARG A 58 19.04 6.74 31.45
C ARG A 58 19.33 5.43 32.16
N SER A 59 19.20 5.40 33.47
CA SER A 59 19.44 4.19 34.25
C SER A 59 18.52 4.09 35.45
N LEU A 60 18.11 2.86 35.77
CA LEU A 60 17.43 2.49 36.99
C LEU A 60 18.29 1.47 37.74
N ALA A 61 18.78 1.84 38.92
CA ALA A 61 19.46 0.91 39.81
C ALA A 61 18.45 -0.10 40.37
N LEU A 62 18.81 -1.38 40.37
CA LEU A 62 18.04 -2.40 41.08
C LEU A 62 18.49 -2.44 42.55
N GLY A 63 17.58 -2.83 43.43
CA GLY A 63 17.85 -2.94 44.87
C GLY A 63 18.92 -3.99 45.17
N ILE A 64 19.57 -3.84 46.33
CA ILE A 64 20.64 -4.76 46.75
C ILE A 64 20.11 -6.20 46.82
N GLY A 65 20.81 -7.11 46.14
CA GLY A 65 20.47 -8.53 46.07
C GLY A 65 19.28 -8.88 45.16
N GLU A 66 18.66 -7.89 44.50
CA GLU A 66 17.70 -8.14 43.44
C GLU A 66 18.39 -8.74 42.20
N LYS A 67 17.77 -9.75 41.60
CA LYS A 67 18.29 -10.42 40.41
C LYS A 67 17.35 -10.19 39.23
N PRO A 68 17.77 -9.46 38.18
CA PRO A 68 16.99 -9.37 36.96
C PRO A 68 16.97 -10.73 36.25
N ILE A 69 15.79 -11.11 35.77
CA ILE A 69 15.55 -12.37 35.04
C ILE A 69 15.45 -12.09 33.54
N ASP A 70 14.59 -11.13 33.17
CA ASP A 70 14.30 -10.80 31.77
C ASP A 70 13.73 -9.38 31.66
N THR A 71 13.80 -8.78 30.48
CA THR A 71 13.37 -7.39 30.23
C THR A 71 12.70 -7.28 28.88
N ASP A 72 11.70 -6.40 28.78
CA ASP A 72 11.13 -6.04 27.48
C ASP A 72 10.66 -4.59 27.44
N VAL A 73 10.51 -4.03 26.24
CA VAL A 73 10.10 -2.64 26.02
C VAL A 73 8.71 -2.61 25.40
N SER A 74 7.83 -1.76 25.92
CA SER A 74 6.50 -1.54 25.35
C SER A 74 6.61 -1.06 23.92
N SER A 75 5.71 -1.51 23.05
CA SER A 75 5.63 -1.05 21.66
C SER A 75 5.32 0.45 21.53
N GLN A 76 4.86 1.11 22.60
CA GLN A 76 4.65 2.56 22.67
C GLN A 76 5.89 3.35 23.12
N GLY A 77 6.97 2.67 23.53
CA GLY A 77 8.31 3.24 23.75
C GLY A 77 8.57 3.93 25.09
N ALA A 78 7.55 4.46 25.77
CA ALA A 78 7.75 5.18 27.03
C ALA A 78 8.06 4.29 28.24
N GLU A 79 7.70 2.99 28.18
CA GLU A 79 7.69 2.08 29.33
C GLU A 79 8.48 0.80 29.05
N VAL A 80 9.29 0.40 30.03
CA VAL A 80 10.07 -0.83 30.08
C VAL A 80 9.55 -1.67 31.23
N VAL A 81 9.52 -2.99 31.03
CA VAL A 81 9.28 -3.95 32.11
C VAL A 81 10.55 -4.74 32.39
N VAL A 82 10.85 -4.93 33.67
CA VAL A 82 11.89 -5.85 34.11
C VAL A 82 11.27 -6.85 35.09
N LEU A 83 11.49 -8.13 34.79
CA LEU A 83 11.14 -9.21 35.68
C LEU A 83 12.30 -9.41 36.68
N VAL A 84 12.02 -9.29 37.97
CA VAL A 84 13.03 -9.29 39.04
C VAL A 84 12.70 -10.35 40.08
N GLN A 85 13.70 -11.12 40.48
CA GLN A 85 13.66 -11.91 41.71
C GLN A 85 14.19 -11.07 42.87
N LEU A 86 13.37 -10.93 43.90
CA LEU A 86 13.72 -10.22 45.14
C LEU A 86 14.59 -11.11 46.05
N PRO A 87 15.33 -10.53 47.01
CA PRO A 87 16.19 -11.28 47.95
C PRO A 87 15.46 -12.38 48.75
N ASN A 88 14.15 -12.21 48.98
CA ASN A 88 13.30 -13.19 49.67
C ASN A 88 12.81 -14.34 48.76
N GLY A 89 13.26 -14.40 47.51
CA GLY A 89 12.88 -15.42 46.52
C GLY A 89 11.55 -15.18 45.80
N THR A 90 10.80 -14.14 46.16
CA THR A 90 9.58 -13.75 45.42
C THR A 90 9.91 -12.98 44.14
N HIS A 91 8.94 -12.85 43.24
CA HIS A 91 9.15 -12.22 41.94
C HIS A 91 8.22 -11.02 41.76
N VAL A 92 8.71 -9.99 41.08
CA VAL A 92 7.94 -8.79 40.72
C VAL A 92 8.19 -8.44 39.25
N VAL A 93 7.17 -7.85 38.63
CA VAL A 93 7.34 -7.10 37.38
C VAL A 93 7.42 -5.63 37.74
N ARG A 94 8.58 -5.03 37.52
CA ARG A 94 8.82 -3.60 37.75
C ARG A 94 8.66 -2.83 36.46
N PHE A 95 7.94 -1.72 36.53
CA PHE A 95 7.68 -0.83 35.41
C PHE A 95 8.60 0.38 35.52
N TRP A 96 9.34 0.68 34.45
CA TRP A 96 10.25 1.81 34.40
C TRP A 96 9.92 2.68 33.20
N ARG A 97 9.76 3.99 33.42
CA ARG A 97 9.57 4.95 32.34
C ARG A 97 10.88 5.64 31.96
N LEU A 98 11.16 5.70 30.66
CA LEU A 98 12.40 6.28 30.13
C LEU A 98 12.44 7.81 30.28
N ASP A 99 11.29 8.46 30.41
CA ASP A 99 11.17 9.91 30.61
C ASP A 99 11.62 10.39 32.00
N GLY A 100 11.96 9.48 32.91
CA GLY A 100 12.39 9.79 34.27
C GLY A 100 11.26 9.98 35.28
N SER A 101 9.99 9.76 34.89
CA SER A 101 8.92 9.60 35.87
C SER A 101 9.16 8.36 36.73
N GLN A 102 8.85 8.45 38.03
CA GLN A 102 9.11 7.36 38.97
C GLN A 102 8.43 6.06 38.51
N PRO A 103 9.03 4.89 38.80
CA PRO A 103 8.42 3.59 38.53
C PRO A 103 6.95 3.56 38.99
N VAL A 104 6.07 3.04 38.13
CA VAL A 104 4.73 2.66 38.58
C VAL A 104 4.89 1.50 39.56
N ASN A 105 4.02 1.41 40.57
CA ASN A 105 4.04 0.34 41.56
C ASN A 105 4.33 -1.03 40.92
N ASP A 106 5.33 -1.74 41.46
CA ASP A 106 5.68 -3.10 41.07
C ASP A 106 4.43 -3.99 41.11
N TRP A 107 4.27 -4.84 40.10
CA TRP A 107 3.26 -5.89 40.15
C TRP A 107 3.84 -7.16 40.77
N PRO A 108 3.33 -7.64 41.92
CA PRO A 108 3.79 -8.87 42.52
C PRO A 108 3.33 -10.07 41.68
N VAL A 109 4.28 -10.88 41.23
CA VAL A 109 3.96 -12.15 40.55
C VAL A 109 3.44 -13.14 41.59
N PRO A 110 2.32 -13.85 41.34
CA PRO A 110 1.80 -14.84 42.28
C PRO A 110 2.84 -15.88 42.68
N ARG A 111 2.93 -16.20 43.97
CA ARG A 111 4.02 -17.02 44.56
C ARG A 111 4.10 -18.42 43.98
N GLU A 112 2.99 -18.96 43.50
CA GLU A 112 2.87 -20.25 42.84
C GLU A 112 3.47 -20.28 41.43
N PHE A 113 3.78 -19.12 40.85
CA PHE A 113 4.38 -18.98 39.53
C PHE A 113 5.84 -18.50 39.66
N ALA A 114 6.78 -19.30 39.16
CA ALA A 114 8.18 -18.94 39.06
C ALA A 114 8.49 -18.52 37.62
N PRO A 115 8.47 -17.21 37.31
CA PRO A 115 8.65 -16.70 35.95
C PRO A 115 10.13 -16.77 35.52
N ARG A 116 10.35 -16.93 34.22
CA ARG A 116 11.68 -17.02 33.57
C ARG A 116 11.83 -16.17 32.32
N ALA A 117 10.73 -15.72 31.72
CA ALA A 117 10.74 -14.81 30.60
C ALA A 117 9.51 -13.90 30.62
N ILE A 118 9.65 -12.72 30.02
CA ILE A 118 8.60 -11.71 29.86
C ILE A 118 8.56 -11.21 28.42
N ALA A 119 7.37 -10.93 27.89
CA ALA A 119 7.22 -10.28 26.60
C ALA A 119 6.00 -9.36 26.60
N TRP A 120 6.13 -8.18 25.99
CA TRP A 120 5.03 -7.28 25.73
C TRP A 120 4.14 -7.80 24.59
N HIS A 121 2.84 -7.59 24.74
CA HIS A 121 1.93 -7.70 23.62
C HIS A 121 2.16 -6.52 22.66
N PRO A 122 2.07 -6.72 21.32
CA PRO A 122 2.35 -5.67 20.33
C PRO A 122 1.47 -4.42 20.45
N LEU A 123 0.29 -4.51 21.06
CA LEU A 123 -0.57 -3.35 21.31
C LEU A 123 -0.19 -2.55 22.58
N GLY A 124 0.76 -3.05 23.39
CA GLY A 124 1.21 -2.38 24.60
C GLY A 124 0.19 -2.41 25.75
N ASP A 125 -0.79 -3.30 25.73
CA ASP A 125 -1.91 -3.36 26.69
C ASP A 125 -1.81 -4.51 27.71
N ARG A 126 -0.94 -5.49 27.46
CA ARG A 126 -0.79 -6.71 28.26
C ARG A 126 0.61 -7.30 28.11
N LEU A 127 0.95 -8.23 29.00
CA LEU A 127 2.21 -8.95 29.04
C LEU A 127 1.97 -10.47 28.92
N PHE A 128 3.00 -11.19 28.49
CA PHE A 128 3.09 -12.64 28.61
C PHE A 128 4.27 -13.00 29.50
N LEU A 129 4.09 -14.01 30.34
CA LEU A 129 5.12 -14.60 31.18
C LEU A 129 5.26 -16.08 30.86
N ALA A 130 6.49 -16.56 30.70
CA ALA A 130 6.78 -18.00 30.68
C ALA A 130 7.52 -18.38 31.96
N GLY A 131 7.17 -19.52 32.55
CA GLY A 131 7.71 -19.94 33.84
C GLY A 131 7.30 -21.35 34.21
N THR A 132 7.32 -21.63 35.52
CA THR A 132 6.81 -22.89 36.08
C THR A 132 5.72 -22.63 37.11
N GLN A 133 4.66 -23.43 37.09
CA GLN A 133 3.56 -23.38 38.05
C GLN A 133 3.06 -24.79 38.34
N GLY A 134 2.99 -25.18 39.62
CA GLY A 134 2.51 -26.50 40.02
C GLY A 134 3.32 -27.67 39.44
N GLY A 135 4.64 -27.51 39.31
CA GLY A 135 5.53 -28.52 38.75
C GLY A 135 5.51 -28.66 37.21
N GLN A 136 4.73 -27.84 36.50
CA GLN A 136 4.68 -27.80 35.05
C GLN A 136 5.25 -26.49 34.51
N HIS A 137 5.75 -26.52 33.27
CA HIS A 137 6.06 -25.31 32.52
C HIS A 137 4.77 -24.67 32.02
N SER A 138 4.69 -23.34 32.07
CA SER A 138 3.47 -22.62 31.73
C SER A 138 3.74 -21.27 31.08
N ILE A 139 2.78 -20.84 30.27
CA ILE A 139 2.70 -19.48 29.73
C ILE A 139 1.44 -18.84 30.29
N ALA A 140 1.58 -17.65 30.86
CA ALA A 140 0.50 -16.86 31.40
C ALA A 140 0.39 -15.52 30.67
N ARG A 141 -0.84 -15.05 30.52
CA ARG A 141 -1.16 -13.70 30.09
C ARG A 141 -1.43 -12.85 31.33
N VAL A 142 -0.86 -11.65 31.37
CA VAL A 142 -1.05 -10.69 32.45
C VAL A 142 -1.62 -9.40 31.85
N GLY A 143 -2.80 -8.99 32.29
CA GLY A 143 -3.50 -7.82 31.74
C GLY A 143 -4.28 -7.07 32.81
N LYS A 144 -4.62 -5.80 32.53
CA LYS A 144 -5.43 -4.99 33.45
C LYS A 144 -6.91 -5.33 33.30
N ILE A 145 -7.54 -5.79 34.37
CA ILE A 145 -8.98 -5.98 34.48
C ILE A 145 -9.46 -5.07 35.62
N SER A 146 -10.35 -4.13 35.30
CA SER A 146 -10.86 -3.14 36.27
C SER A 146 -9.76 -2.35 37.01
N GLY A 147 -8.64 -2.07 36.35
CA GLY A 147 -7.50 -1.35 36.92
C GLY A 147 -6.48 -2.21 37.66
N ASN A 148 -6.78 -3.49 37.93
CA ASN A 148 -5.86 -4.43 38.58
C ASN A 148 -5.23 -5.37 37.56
N TRP A 149 -3.96 -5.69 37.75
CA TRP A 149 -3.27 -6.68 36.94
C TRP A 149 -3.68 -8.10 37.36
N GLU A 150 -4.27 -8.85 36.44
CA GLU A 150 -4.67 -10.23 36.63
C GLU A 150 -3.84 -11.17 35.74
N MET A 151 -3.47 -12.32 36.30
CA MET A 151 -2.73 -13.37 35.61
C MET A 151 -3.64 -14.54 35.26
N LYS A 152 -3.65 -14.94 33.99
CA LYS A 152 -4.37 -16.12 33.48
C LYS A 152 -3.39 -17.05 32.77
N THR A 153 -3.27 -18.30 33.22
CA THR A 153 -2.49 -19.31 32.50
C THR A 153 -3.20 -19.66 31.18
N ILE A 154 -2.48 -19.55 30.07
CA ILE A 154 -2.98 -19.84 28.72
C ILE A 154 -2.36 -21.12 28.13
N TYR A 155 -1.24 -21.59 28.66
CA TYR A 155 -0.60 -22.83 28.21
C TYR A 155 0.09 -23.55 29.36
N ARG A 156 0.07 -24.88 29.32
CA ARG A 156 0.78 -25.77 30.25
C ARG A 156 1.44 -26.89 29.48
N SER A 157 2.64 -27.27 29.91
CA SER A 157 3.35 -28.44 29.41
C SER A 157 4.19 -29.09 30.50
N ALA A 158 4.32 -30.41 30.44
CA ALA A 158 5.33 -31.12 31.22
C ALA A 158 6.74 -30.90 30.66
N GLN A 159 6.84 -30.52 29.39
CA GLN A 159 8.09 -30.26 28.69
C GLN A 159 8.58 -28.84 28.93
N GLU A 160 9.89 -28.68 28.89
CA GLU A 160 10.53 -27.38 29.10
C GLU A 160 10.16 -26.37 28.03
N ILE A 161 9.75 -25.18 28.47
CA ILE A 161 9.49 -24.01 27.62
C ILE A 161 10.69 -23.06 27.72
N ARG A 162 11.19 -22.61 26.57
CA ARG A 162 12.35 -21.71 26.48
C ARG A 162 12.16 -20.66 25.38
N ARG A 163 12.59 -19.43 25.66
CA ARG A 163 12.37 -18.22 24.83
C ARG A 163 10.88 -17.92 24.64
N LEU A 164 10.54 -16.64 24.67
CA LEU A 164 9.18 -16.17 24.49
C LEU A 164 9.23 -14.98 23.54
N VAL A 165 8.54 -15.09 22.40
CA VAL A 165 8.48 -14.04 21.38
C VAL A 165 7.03 -13.88 20.95
N VAL A 166 6.57 -12.65 20.78
CA VAL A 166 5.21 -12.36 20.29
C VAL A 166 5.30 -11.88 18.85
N GLY A 167 4.45 -12.41 17.98
CA GLY A 167 4.40 -11.94 16.60
C GLY A 167 3.90 -10.48 16.54
N PRO A 168 4.52 -9.58 15.76
CA PRO A 168 4.26 -8.14 15.82
C PRO A 168 2.94 -7.72 15.16
N ARG A 169 2.26 -8.66 14.47
CA ARG A 169 0.99 -8.48 13.79
C ARG A 169 0.03 -9.62 14.13
N PRO A 170 -1.29 -9.44 13.92
CA PRO A 170 -2.20 -10.57 13.97
C PRO A 170 -1.95 -11.52 12.78
N TYR A 171 -2.17 -12.82 13.00
CA TYR A 171 -2.09 -13.86 11.98
C TYR A 171 -3.47 -14.45 11.73
N VAL A 172 -3.71 -14.98 10.54
CA VAL A 172 -4.93 -15.74 10.26
C VAL A 172 -4.99 -16.94 11.21
N ILE A 173 -6.06 -17.03 11.97
CA ILE A 173 -6.30 -18.13 12.91
C ILE A 173 -7.44 -19.01 12.46
N ALA A 174 -8.46 -18.49 11.77
CA ALA A 174 -9.63 -19.25 11.31
C ALA A 174 -10.19 -18.66 10.01
N TYR A 175 -11.10 -19.40 9.36
CA TYR A 175 -12.00 -18.87 8.35
C TYR A 175 -13.44 -19.09 8.79
N ASP A 176 -14.33 -18.15 8.49
CA ASP A 176 -15.76 -18.36 8.61
C ASP A 176 -16.32 -19.23 7.45
N LYS A 177 -17.63 -19.47 7.44
CA LYS A 177 -18.28 -20.29 6.39
C LYS A 177 -18.24 -19.63 5.01
N GLN A 178 -17.95 -18.34 4.94
CA GLN A 178 -17.84 -17.54 3.72
C GLN A 178 -16.38 -17.36 3.30
N MET A 179 -15.44 -18.08 3.93
CA MET A 179 -13.99 -17.98 3.69
C MET A 179 -13.39 -16.61 4.06
N ASN A 180 -14.04 -15.84 4.94
CA ASN A 180 -13.41 -14.63 5.49
C ASN A 180 -12.44 -15.02 6.61
N PRO A 181 -11.21 -14.48 6.61
CA PRO A 181 -10.24 -14.76 7.66
C PRO A 181 -10.63 -14.09 8.98
N SER A 182 -10.47 -14.83 10.07
CA SER A 182 -10.40 -14.30 11.43
C SER A 182 -8.93 -14.27 11.85
N GLU A 183 -8.48 -13.12 12.35
CA GLU A 183 -7.09 -12.90 12.73
C GLU A 183 -6.92 -12.79 14.25
N GLY A 184 -5.73 -13.12 14.74
CA GLY A 184 -5.38 -12.94 16.15
C GLY A 184 -3.87 -12.98 16.40
N TYR A 185 -3.44 -12.36 17.49
CA TYR A 185 -2.03 -12.36 17.89
C TYR A 185 -1.60 -13.74 18.38
N ARG A 186 -0.32 -14.05 18.18
CA ARG A 186 0.27 -15.33 18.50
C ARG A 186 1.56 -15.19 19.31
N VAL A 187 1.74 -16.13 20.23
CA VAL A 187 2.92 -16.27 21.07
C VAL A 187 3.73 -17.46 20.57
N PHE A 188 5.03 -17.26 20.40
CA PHE A 188 5.98 -18.23 19.86
C PHE A 188 7.02 -18.57 20.94
N PHE A 189 7.30 -19.86 21.10
CA PHE A 189 8.20 -20.35 22.14
C PHE A 189 8.87 -21.65 21.72
N GLY A 190 10.05 -21.93 22.28
CA GLY A 190 10.71 -23.21 22.15
C GLY A 190 10.11 -24.22 23.12
N LEU A 191 9.69 -25.38 22.64
CA LEU A 191 9.24 -26.51 23.46
C LEU A 191 10.20 -27.68 23.29
N LYS A 192 10.69 -28.21 24.41
CA LYS A 192 11.63 -29.33 24.40
C LYS A 192 10.91 -30.66 24.16
N GLY A 193 11.27 -31.34 23.08
CA GLY A 193 10.79 -32.68 22.77
C GLY A 193 11.34 -33.73 23.74
N ALA A 194 10.76 -34.93 23.68
CA ALA A 194 11.26 -36.09 24.42
C ALA A 194 12.66 -36.53 23.99
N ASP A 195 13.07 -36.16 22.77
CA ASP A 195 14.42 -36.35 22.22
C ASP A 195 15.45 -35.34 22.76
N GLY A 196 15.02 -34.39 23.62
CA GLY A 196 15.86 -33.36 24.21
C GLY A 196 16.08 -32.14 23.31
N ASN A 197 15.58 -32.16 22.07
CA ASN A 197 15.70 -31.05 21.12
C ASN A 197 14.55 -30.06 21.28
N TYR A 198 14.75 -28.80 20.89
CA TYR A 198 13.67 -27.82 20.89
C TYR A 198 12.99 -27.73 19.51
N ALA A 199 11.69 -27.53 19.52
CA ALA A 199 10.91 -27.09 18.36
C ALA A 199 10.21 -25.77 18.68
N ILE A 200 10.03 -24.92 17.67
CA ILE A 200 9.26 -23.68 17.80
C ILE A 200 7.78 -24.04 17.73
N ARG A 201 7.05 -23.76 18.81
CA ARG A 201 5.60 -23.90 18.92
C ARG A 201 4.96 -22.52 18.92
N SER A 202 3.69 -22.46 18.51
CA SER A 202 2.91 -21.23 18.52
C SER A 202 1.48 -21.47 18.98
N ILE A 203 1.01 -20.63 19.89
CA ILE A 203 -0.38 -20.57 20.38
C ILE A 203 -0.97 -19.19 20.10
N THR A 204 -2.30 -19.07 20.04
CA THR A 204 -2.96 -17.76 20.08
C THR A 204 -2.79 -17.10 21.46
N GLU A 205 -3.05 -15.80 21.56
CA GLU A 205 -3.03 -15.07 22.85
C GLU A 205 -4.03 -15.60 23.91
N GLU A 206 -4.95 -16.47 23.52
CA GLU A 206 -5.87 -17.20 24.42
C GLU A 206 -5.45 -18.67 24.65
N GLY A 207 -4.28 -19.08 24.17
CA GLY A 207 -3.76 -20.44 24.36
C GLY A 207 -4.32 -21.50 23.41
N ARG A 208 -4.99 -21.09 22.33
CA ARG A 208 -5.64 -22.02 21.39
C ARG A 208 -4.76 -22.28 20.16
N LYS A 209 -5.16 -23.27 19.37
CA LYS A 209 -4.58 -23.60 18.06
C LYS A 209 -3.06 -23.78 18.11
N ASP A 210 -2.57 -24.54 19.09
CA ASP A 210 -1.16 -24.90 19.20
C ASP A 210 -0.70 -25.65 17.94
N TYR A 211 0.41 -25.21 17.35
CA TYR A 211 1.06 -25.90 16.23
C TYR A 211 2.57 -25.69 16.23
N GLN A 212 3.29 -26.57 15.52
CA GLN A 212 4.73 -26.44 15.30
C GLN A 212 5.04 -25.54 14.09
N VAL A 213 5.85 -24.50 14.31
CA VAL A 213 6.32 -23.55 13.30
C VAL A 213 7.62 -24.03 12.65
N VAL A 214 8.61 -24.46 13.44
CA VAL A 214 9.86 -25.05 12.97
C VAL A 214 10.22 -26.21 13.90
N GLY A 215 10.57 -27.37 13.37
CA GLY A 215 10.99 -28.51 14.20
C GLY A 215 10.96 -29.84 13.47
N PRO A 216 11.04 -30.98 14.17
CA PRO A 216 11.08 -32.31 13.56
C PRO A 216 9.81 -32.59 12.75
N LYS A 217 9.95 -33.31 11.62
CA LYS A 217 8.82 -33.65 10.73
C LYS A 217 7.68 -34.38 11.45
N SER A 218 8.01 -35.20 12.44
CA SER A 218 7.04 -35.94 13.26
C SER A 218 6.15 -35.03 14.13
N GLY A 219 6.57 -33.79 14.40
CA GLY A 219 5.82 -32.81 15.18
C GLY A 219 4.94 -31.86 14.35
N PHE A 220 4.95 -31.98 13.02
CA PHE A 220 4.09 -31.18 12.16
C PHE A 220 2.62 -31.44 12.50
N THR A 221 1.91 -30.36 12.77
CA THR A 221 0.52 -30.40 13.22
C THR A 221 -0.41 -30.30 12.03
N VAL A 222 -1.49 -31.08 11.99
CA VAL A 222 -2.60 -30.88 11.05
C VAL A 222 -3.72 -30.22 11.83
N LEU A 223 -4.07 -28.98 11.48
CA LEU A 223 -5.18 -28.28 12.10
C LEU A 223 -6.49 -28.71 11.41
N PRO A 224 -7.51 -29.22 12.14
CA PRO A 224 -8.78 -29.60 11.53
C PRO A 224 -9.51 -28.39 10.94
N GLY A 225 -10.02 -28.50 9.71
CA GLY A 225 -10.85 -27.46 9.08
C GLY A 225 -10.10 -26.29 8.45
N THR A 226 -8.77 -26.39 8.28
CA THR A 226 -7.98 -25.47 7.46
C THR A 226 -7.52 -26.20 6.21
N GLU A 227 -7.78 -25.67 5.01
CA GLU A 227 -7.33 -26.29 3.75
C GLU A 227 -5.78 -26.31 3.59
N GLY A 228 -5.04 -25.59 4.45
CA GLY A 228 -3.58 -25.58 4.49
C GLY A 228 -2.97 -26.28 5.72
N GLN A 229 -1.77 -26.87 5.56
CA GLN A 229 -0.94 -27.33 6.68
C GLN A 229 -0.16 -26.15 7.28
N PRO A 230 -0.12 -25.97 8.62
CA PRO A 230 0.28 -24.72 9.28
C PRO A 230 1.77 -24.37 9.18
N SER A 231 2.66 -25.36 9.04
CA SER A 231 4.06 -25.18 8.66
C SER A 231 4.69 -26.53 8.31
N LYS A 232 5.68 -26.53 7.40
CA LYS A 232 6.47 -27.72 7.02
C LYS A 232 7.98 -27.52 7.15
N ILE A 233 8.42 -26.52 7.91
CA ILE A 233 9.85 -26.22 8.07
C ILE A 233 10.49 -27.24 9.02
N ALA A 234 11.28 -28.16 8.44
CA ALA A 234 11.93 -29.23 9.18
C ALA A 234 13.27 -28.78 9.78
N ALA A 235 13.45 -28.97 11.08
CA ALA A 235 14.73 -28.76 11.77
C ALA A 235 14.87 -29.76 12.93
N GLY A 236 16.09 -30.25 13.17
CA GLY A 236 16.37 -31.12 14.32
C GLY A 236 16.38 -30.36 15.66
N TRP A 237 16.51 -29.02 15.62
CA TRP A 237 16.50 -28.15 16.79
C TRP A 237 16.19 -26.72 16.35
N ALA A 238 15.32 -26.01 17.07
CA ALA A 238 15.00 -24.62 16.80
C ALA A 238 14.51 -23.85 18.04
N LEU A 239 15.01 -22.62 18.23
CA LEU A 239 14.48 -21.66 19.20
C LEU A 239 14.11 -20.33 18.53
N PRO A 240 12.98 -19.69 18.89
CA PRO A 240 12.63 -18.38 18.36
C PRO A 240 13.50 -17.28 18.99
N LEU A 241 13.88 -16.27 18.18
CA LEU A 241 14.67 -15.12 18.62
C LEU A 241 13.91 -13.79 18.50
N GLY A 242 13.21 -13.57 17.39
CA GLY A 242 12.54 -12.30 17.12
C GLY A 242 11.86 -12.29 15.75
N PHE A 243 11.23 -11.17 15.41
CA PHE A 243 10.58 -10.97 14.12
C PHE A 243 11.16 -9.75 13.41
N HIS A 244 11.12 -9.77 12.08
CA HIS A 244 11.10 -8.53 11.31
C HIS A 244 9.83 -7.74 11.68
N PRO A 245 9.86 -6.39 11.77
CA PRO A 245 8.71 -5.60 12.22
C PRO A 245 7.41 -5.84 11.43
N ALA A 246 7.52 -6.15 10.13
CA ALA A 246 6.36 -6.52 9.31
C ALA A 246 5.76 -7.91 9.61
N GLY A 247 6.35 -8.70 10.52
CA GLY A 247 5.80 -9.95 11.03
C GLY A 247 5.78 -11.14 10.07
N HIS A 248 6.26 -10.98 8.84
CA HIS A 248 6.34 -12.03 7.83
C HIS A 248 7.66 -12.82 7.88
N LEU A 249 8.64 -12.40 8.69
CA LEU A 249 9.91 -13.10 8.88
C LEU A 249 10.13 -13.39 10.36
N LEU A 250 10.21 -14.68 10.72
CA LEU A 250 10.59 -15.16 12.04
C LEU A 250 12.10 -15.49 12.02
N ILE A 251 12.86 -14.84 12.89
CA ILE A 251 14.28 -15.13 13.11
C ILE A 251 14.38 -16.21 14.19
N TRP A 252 15.15 -17.26 13.91
CA TRP A 252 15.33 -18.40 14.81
C TRP A 252 16.78 -18.90 14.85
N GLU A 253 17.14 -19.58 15.95
CA GLU A 253 18.46 -20.14 16.22
C GLU A 253 18.44 -21.67 16.05
N ASP A 254 19.51 -22.25 15.52
CA ASP A 254 19.76 -23.71 15.50
C ASP A 254 20.66 -24.19 16.66
N ASN A 255 20.91 -25.50 16.77
CA ASN A 255 21.74 -26.05 17.85
C ASN A 255 23.24 -25.68 17.75
N GLN A 256 23.68 -25.13 16.62
CA GLN A 256 25.04 -24.63 16.42
C GLN A 256 25.13 -23.11 16.67
N LYS A 257 24.06 -22.49 17.19
CA LYS A 257 23.94 -21.04 17.36
C LYS A 257 23.97 -20.26 16.03
N GLY A 258 23.65 -20.94 14.93
CA GLY A 258 23.45 -20.35 13.62
C GLY A 258 22.06 -19.70 13.55
N PHE A 259 21.96 -18.56 12.89
CA PHE A 259 20.71 -17.84 12.72
C PHE A 259 20.06 -18.13 11.37
N HIS A 260 18.74 -18.27 11.39
CA HIS A 260 17.91 -18.57 10.24
C HIS A 260 16.69 -17.66 10.22
N VAL A 261 16.05 -17.55 9.06
CA VAL A 261 14.82 -16.81 8.86
C VAL A 261 13.80 -17.71 8.21
N ALA A 262 12.66 -17.89 8.89
CA ALA A 262 11.47 -18.52 8.33
C ALA A 262 10.54 -17.44 7.75
N SER A 263 10.03 -17.66 6.54
CA SER A 263 9.07 -16.77 5.87
C SER A 263 7.64 -17.26 6.08
N TYR A 264 6.74 -16.33 6.38
CA TYR A 264 5.29 -16.54 6.42
C TYR A 264 4.73 -16.15 5.06
N GLY A 265 4.19 -17.12 4.31
CA GLY A 265 3.44 -16.87 3.08
C GLY A 265 1.96 -16.60 3.39
N ARG A 266 1.07 -16.95 2.45
CA ARG A 266 -0.37 -16.68 2.56
C ARG A 266 -0.97 -17.11 3.91
N ASP A 267 -0.83 -18.39 4.27
CA ASP A 267 -1.51 -18.98 5.43
C ASP A 267 -0.60 -19.80 6.35
N CYS A 268 0.68 -19.93 6.01
CA CYS A 268 1.61 -20.79 6.75
C CYS A 268 3.08 -20.37 6.61
N TRP A 269 3.91 -20.92 7.48
CA TRP A 269 5.37 -20.83 7.35
C TRP A 269 5.86 -21.87 6.35
N ASP A 270 6.49 -21.43 5.25
CA ASP A 270 6.74 -22.29 4.09
C ASP A 270 8.24 -22.49 3.78
N ARG A 271 9.05 -21.43 3.93
CA ARG A 271 10.47 -21.40 3.54
C ARG A 271 11.33 -20.99 4.73
N SER A 272 12.55 -21.52 4.77
CA SER A 272 13.57 -21.10 5.73
C SER A 272 14.93 -21.04 5.06
N ARG A 273 15.74 -20.05 5.44
CA ARG A 273 17.11 -19.85 4.96
C ARG A 273 18.03 -19.36 6.07
N ARG A 274 19.34 -19.51 5.89
CA ARG A 274 20.32 -18.89 6.80
C ARG A 274 20.20 -17.37 6.75
N LEU A 275 20.24 -16.73 7.90
CA LEU A 275 20.24 -15.27 8.01
C LEU A 275 21.57 -14.73 7.49
N LEU A 276 21.53 -13.80 6.53
CA LEU A 276 22.71 -13.21 5.88
C LEU A 276 23.72 -14.27 5.40
N ASP A 277 23.23 -15.37 4.82
CA ASP A 277 24.04 -16.51 4.37
C ASP A 277 24.96 -17.12 5.44
N GLY A 278 24.65 -16.90 6.73
CA GLY A 278 25.43 -17.37 7.86
C GLY A 278 26.58 -16.43 8.27
N ALA A 279 26.63 -15.20 7.77
CA ALA A 279 27.67 -14.22 8.09
C ALA A 279 27.66 -13.74 9.56
N ILE A 280 26.61 -14.06 10.32
CA ILE A 280 26.48 -13.79 11.76
C ILE A 280 25.99 -15.04 12.49
N GLN A 281 26.52 -15.24 13.70
CA GLN A 281 26.21 -16.39 14.57
C GLN A 281 26.52 -16.05 16.03
N GLY A 282 25.87 -16.79 16.94
CA GLY A 282 26.07 -16.70 18.38
C GLY A 282 25.49 -15.45 19.04
N GLY A 283 24.97 -15.61 20.26
CA GLY A 283 24.38 -14.51 21.04
C GLY A 283 22.89 -14.33 20.72
N SER A 284 22.47 -13.11 20.41
CA SER A 284 21.10 -12.81 19.98
C SER A 284 21.07 -11.81 18.83
N VAL A 285 20.04 -11.92 18.00
CA VAL A 285 19.80 -11.01 16.89
C VAL A 285 18.35 -10.58 16.86
N THR A 286 18.10 -9.29 16.67
CA THR A 286 16.76 -8.69 16.54
C THR A 286 16.74 -7.74 15.35
N ALA A 287 15.59 -7.59 14.68
CA ALA A 287 15.46 -6.60 13.63
C ALA A 287 15.38 -5.18 14.22
N THR A 288 15.88 -4.18 13.50
CA THR A 288 15.59 -2.79 13.86
C THR A 288 14.09 -2.51 13.70
N PRO A 289 13.48 -1.60 14.49
CA PRO A 289 12.05 -1.34 14.41
C PRO A 289 11.56 -0.88 13.04
N ASN A 290 12.45 -0.23 12.26
CA ASN A 290 12.16 0.19 10.89
C ASN A 290 12.53 -0.84 9.80
N GLY A 291 12.99 -2.04 10.20
CA GLY A 291 13.31 -3.17 9.33
C GLY A 291 14.59 -3.03 8.49
N LEU A 292 15.30 -1.90 8.55
CA LEU A 292 16.49 -1.66 7.72
C LEU A 292 17.70 -2.55 8.04
N GLY A 293 17.73 -3.10 9.25
CA GLY A 293 18.89 -3.85 9.70
C GLY A 293 18.61 -4.75 10.88
N LEU A 294 19.69 -5.19 11.50
CA LEU A 294 19.69 -6.08 12.64
C LEU A 294 20.55 -5.49 13.76
N LEU A 295 20.16 -5.73 15.00
CA LEU A 295 21.00 -5.56 16.18
C LEU A 295 21.53 -6.94 16.57
N HIS A 296 22.85 -7.10 16.55
CA HIS A 296 23.54 -8.34 16.95
C HIS A 296 24.28 -8.11 18.26
N TRP A 297 23.87 -8.82 19.30
CA TRP A 297 24.53 -8.82 20.61
C TRP A 297 25.22 -10.17 20.86
N LYS A 298 26.38 -10.14 21.53
CA LYS A 298 27.08 -11.34 21.99
C LYS A 298 27.33 -11.26 23.51
N PRO A 299 27.20 -12.40 24.21
CA PRO A 299 27.66 -12.51 25.59
C PRO A 299 29.13 -12.13 25.72
N ASP A 300 29.48 -11.53 26.85
CA ASP A 300 30.85 -11.19 27.25
C ASP A 300 31.58 -10.19 26.34
N THR A 301 30.88 -9.56 25.38
CA THR A 301 31.39 -8.46 24.56
C THR A 301 30.76 -7.14 24.97
N ASP A 302 31.49 -6.05 24.77
CA ASP A 302 30.99 -4.70 25.03
C ASP A 302 30.15 -4.20 23.83
N GLY A 303 29.04 -3.53 24.14
CA GLY A 303 28.13 -2.94 23.17
C GLY A 303 27.26 -3.93 22.39
N ILE A 304 26.73 -3.44 21.27
CA ILE A 304 25.96 -4.18 20.28
C ILE A 304 26.46 -3.83 18.88
N THR A 305 26.35 -4.75 17.93
CA THR A 305 26.67 -4.48 16.53
C THR A 305 25.39 -4.16 15.75
N VAL A 306 25.32 -2.98 15.14
CA VAL A 306 24.30 -2.63 14.16
C VAL A 306 24.75 -3.14 12.79
N VAL A 307 23.92 -3.99 12.16
CA VAL A 307 24.18 -4.63 10.87
C VAL A 307 23.20 -4.11 9.84
N LEU A 308 23.70 -3.48 8.78
CA LEU A 308 22.91 -2.84 7.72
C LEU A 308 23.30 -3.41 6.35
N ASP A 309 22.54 -3.01 5.31
CA ASP A 309 22.88 -3.29 3.91
C ASP A 309 23.08 -4.79 3.63
N GLN A 310 22.21 -5.63 4.20
CA GLN A 310 22.30 -7.09 4.13
C GLN A 310 23.65 -7.65 4.63
N GLY A 311 24.22 -7.03 5.66
CA GLY A 311 25.47 -7.48 6.29
C GLY A 311 26.74 -6.82 5.76
N ARG A 312 26.63 -5.96 4.74
CA ARG A 312 27.77 -5.24 4.15
C ARG A 312 28.32 -4.14 5.07
N THR A 313 27.46 -3.56 5.90
CA THR A 313 27.84 -2.49 6.83
C THR A 313 27.64 -2.99 8.26
N LYS A 314 28.67 -2.87 9.10
CA LYS A 314 28.63 -3.27 10.52
C LYS A 314 29.30 -2.18 11.36
N GLY A 315 28.66 -1.77 12.44
CA GLY A 315 29.22 -0.81 13.39
C GLY A 315 28.87 -1.20 14.82
N VAL A 316 29.86 -1.22 15.71
CA VAL A 316 29.63 -1.43 17.14
C VAL A 316 29.18 -0.10 17.76
N GLN A 317 28.20 -0.17 18.66
CA GLN A 317 27.64 0.96 19.40
C GLN A 317 27.40 0.55 20.85
N ALA A 318 27.15 1.53 21.73
CA ALA A 318 27.02 1.31 23.17
C ALA A 318 28.25 0.62 23.82
N GLU A 319 29.45 0.86 23.27
CA GLU A 319 30.71 0.20 23.68
C GLU A 319 31.10 0.40 25.16
N ALA A 320 30.56 1.43 25.81
CA ALA A 320 30.78 1.65 27.25
C ALA A 320 30.01 0.65 28.15
N TYR A 321 29.18 -0.24 27.57
CA TYR A 321 28.29 -1.12 28.31
C TYR A 321 28.47 -2.58 27.95
N ARG A 322 28.72 -3.41 28.97
CA ARG A 322 28.64 -4.86 28.87
C ARG A 322 27.30 -5.36 29.39
N PHE A 323 26.40 -5.73 28.48
CA PHE A 323 25.10 -6.27 28.86
C PHE A 323 25.24 -7.73 29.35
N VAL A 324 24.48 -8.08 30.39
CA VAL A 324 24.47 -9.44 30.97
C VAL A 324 23.45 -10.38 30.32
N GLY A 325 22.57 -9.82 29.50
CA GLY A 325 21.52 -10.51 28.75
C GLY A 325 21.21 -9.76 27.45
N THR A 326 20.32 -10.33 26.64
CA THR A 326 19.92 -9.72 25.37
C THR A 326 19.29 -8.35 25.60
N PRO A 327 19.84 -7.25 25.04
CA PRO A 327 19.20 -5.94 25.11
C PRO A 327 18.02 -5.86 24.13
N SER A 328 17.01 -5.08 24.49
CA SER A 328 15.80 -4.84 23.69
C SER A 328 15.88 -3.48 22.99
N SER A 329 15.53 -3.41 21.71
CA SER A 329 15.40 -2.13 20.99
C SER A 329 14.18 -1.37 21.48
N VAL A 330 14.30 -0.05 21.66
CA VAL A 330 13.11 0.79 21.80
C VAL A 330 12.39 0.88 20.44
N PRO A 331 11.05 1.04 20.40
CA PRO A 331 10.27 1.01 19.15
C PRO A 331 10.55 2.15 18.18
N ASP A 332 11.05 3.30 18.66
CA ASP A 332 11.46 4.42 17.80
C ASP A 332 12.88 4.25 17.23
N GLY A 333 13.54 3.13 17.54
CA GLY A 333 14.86 2.75 17.02
C GLY A 333 16.03 3.60 17.51
N ARG A 334 15.82 4.51 18.48
CA ARG A 334 16.85 5.46 18.93
C ARG A 334 17.74 4.96 20.05
N GLY A 335 17.50 3.75 20.54
CA GLY A 335 18.23 3.24 21.69
C GLY A 335 18.01 1.75 21.92
N VAL A 336 18.72 1.24 22.91
CA VAL A 336 18.50 -0.08 23.46
C VAL A 336 18.38 -0.01 24.97
N VAL A 337 17.58 -0.91 25.51
CA VAL A 337 17.46 -1.13 26.95
C VAL A 337 18.07 -2.48 27.28
N GLY A 338 18.94 -2.52 28.27
CA GLY A 338 19.54 -3.77 28.72
C GLY A 338 19.98 -3.71 30.17
N VAL A 339 20.30 -4.88 30.71
CA VAL A 339 20.79 -5.01 32.08
C VAL A 339 22.32 -5.02 32.05
N VAL A 340 22.92 -4.24 32.95
CA VAL A 340 24.37 -4.26 33.20
C VAL A 340 24.65 -4.58 34.66
N ARG A 341 25.82 -5.16 34.90
CA ARG A 341 26.31 -5.42 36.25
C ARG A 341 27.19 -4.27 36.71
N ARG A 342 26.95 -3.76 37.91
CA ARG A 342 27.80 -2.78 38.61
C ARG A 342 28.22 -3.40 39.93
N ASP A 343 29.48 -3.81 40.02
CA ASP A 343 30.02 -4.59 41.15
C ASP A 343 29.21 -5.86 41.46
N LYS A 344 28.48 -5.87 42.58
CA LYS A 344 27.64 -7.00 43.02
C LYS A 344 26.16 -6.83 42.64
N ASP A 345 25.77 -5.65 42.18
CA ASP A 345 24.39 -5.30 41.90
C ASP A 345 24.15 -5.11 40.40
N TYR A 346 22.88 -4.94 40.04
CA TYR A 346 22.43 -4.78 38.65
C TYR A 346 21.81 -3.41 38.44
N SER A 347 21.86 -2.94 37.20
CA SER A 347 21.15 -1.74 36.77
C SER A 347 20.55 -1.98 35.40
N LEU A 348 19.34 -1.49 35.20
CA LEU A 348 18.73 -1.35 33.90
C LEU A 348 19.24 -0.04 33.28
N VAL A 349 19.70 -0.09 32.03
CA VAL A 349 20.22 1.08 31.32
C VAL A 349 19.56 1.20 29.96
N TYR A 350 19.18 2.43 29.62
CA TYR A 350 18.86 2.85 28.27
C TYR A 350 20.07 3.57 27.69
N VAL A 351 20.51 3.11 26.52
CA VAL A 351 21.66 3.66 25.81
C VAL A 351 21.20 4.08 24.41
N PRO A 352 21.34 5.36 24.05
CA PRO A 352 21.08 5.81 22.68
C PRO A 352 21.96 5.07 21.67
N ILE A 353 21.37 4.72 20.52
CA ILE A 353 22.05 4.14 19.37
C ILE A 353 21.60 4.85 18.10
N GLU A 354 22.45 4.87 17.10
CA GLU A 354 22.18 5.40 15.77
C GLU A 354 21.68 4.28 14.86
N VAL A 355 20.37 4.26 14.63
CA VAL A 355 19.73 3.51 13.55
C VAL A 355 19.34 4.50 12.45
N PRO A 356 19.81 4.34 11.20
CA PRO A 356 19.41 5.22 10.12
C PRO A 356 17.90 5.22 9.93
N LEU A 357 17.31 6.38 9.64
CA LEU A 357 15.87 6.52 9.39
C LEU A 357 15.00 5.95 10.52
N ALA A 358 15.45 5.99 11.79
CA ALA A 358 14.69 5.44 12.91
C ALA A 358 13.27 6.02 13.05
N LYS A 359 13.07 7.25 12.56
CA LYS A 359 11.77 7.95 12.52
C LYS A 359 10.83 7.49 11.39
N VAL A 360 11.25 6.53 10.57
CA VAL A 360 10.50 6.05 9.40
C VAL A 360 10.20 4.56 9.59
N THR A 361 9.00 4.22 10.07
CA THR A 361 8.60 2.86 10.48
C THR A 361 8.78 1.80 9.38
N ASN A 362 8.57 2.17 8.11
CA ASN A 362 8.63 1.23 6.97
C ASN A 362 9.81 1.52 6.02
N ALA A 363 10.91 2.05 6.55
CA ALA A 363 12.07 2.38 5.72
C ALA A 363 12.60 1.18 4.91
N TRP A 364 12.50 -0.04 5.47
CA TRP A 364 12.83 -1.29 4.78
C TRP A 364 12.11 -1.51 3.44
N MET A 365 10.94 -0.92 3.25
CA MET A 365 10.18 -1.07 2.00
C MET A 365 10.78 -0.23 0.86
N PHE A 366 11.46 0.87 1.18
CA PHE A 366 11.88 1.87 0.20
C PHE A 366 13.40 1.91 -0.01
N VAL A 367 14.18 1.44 0.97
CA VAL A 367 15.64 1.38 0.90
C VAL A 367 16.10 0.06 0.31
N GLU A 368 16.64 0.08 -0.90
CA GLU A 368 17.24 -1.10 -1.55
C GLU A 368 18.77 -1.09 -1.44
N SER A 369 19.35 0.08 -1.19
CA SER A 369 20.78 0.31 -1.19
C SER A 369 21.20 1.44 -0.23
N SER A 370 22.50 1.51 0.07
CA SER A 370 23.04 2.61 0.88
C SER A 370 22.81 4.00 0.28
N PRO A 371 22.93 4.21 -1.06
CA PRO A 371 22.54 5.46 -1.70
C PRO A 371 21.08 5.87 -1.47
N ASP A 372 20.13 4.92 -1.51
CA ASP A 372 18.72 5.24 -1.23
C ASP A 372 18.55 5.79 0.19
N ARG A 373 19.18 5.12 1.15
CA ARG A 373 19.16 5.53 2.56
C ARG A 373 19.74 6.93 2.75
N GLU A 374 20.86 7.23 2.09
CA GLU A 374 21.50 8.55 2.14
C GLU A 374 20.60 9.63 1.53
N LEU A 375 19.97 9.36 0.37
CA LEU A 375 19.05 10.28 -0.27
C LEU A 375 17.81 10.56 0.58
N ILE A 376 17.19 9.52 1.16
CA ILE A 376 16.05 9.69 2.07
C ILE A 376 16.47 10.48 3.31
N GLY A 377 17.61 10.13 3.91
CA GLY A 377 18.12 10.81 5.10
C GLY A 377 18.40 12.29 4.85
N ARG A 378 18.93 12.64 3.67
CA ARG A 378 19.28 14.01 3.30
C ARG A 378 18.07 14.83 2.86
N ASN A 379 17.17 14.25 2.07
CA ASN A 379 16.13 15.00 1.35
C ASN A 379 14.74 14.80 1.96
N GLY A 380 14.56 13.90 2.93
CA GLY A 380 13.25 13.53 3.47
C GLY A 380 12.41 12.67 2.51
N GLY A 381 12.99 12.22 1.40
CA GLY A 381 12.32 11.44 0.37
C GLY A 381 13.31 10.91 -0.69
N LEU A 382 12.82 10.00 -1.52
CA LEU A 382 13.58 9.38 -2.61
C LEU A 382 12.84 9.62 -3.93
N LEU A 383 13.52 10.23 -4.89
CA LEU A 383 13.13 10.18 -6.30
C LEU A 383 14.02 9.13 -6.96
N ARG A 384 13.41 8.09 -7.51
CA ARG A 384 14.10 7.01 -8.19
C ARG A 384 13.64 6.95 -9.63
N ASP A 385 14.61 6.88 -10.53
CA ASP A 385 14.34 6.53 -11.91
C ASP A 385 14.06 5.03 -11.98
N LEU A 386 12.91 4.67 -12.54
CA LEU A 386 12.49 3.28 -12.63
C LEU A 386 12.64 2.83 -14.08
N ALA A 387 13.01 1.56 -14.28
CA ALA A 387 13.10 0.96 -15.61
C ALA A 387 11.71 0.66 -16.23
N VAL A 388 10.70 1.47 -15.90
CA VAL A 388 9.34 1.36 -16.42
C VAL A 388 8.98 2.65 -17.13
N ASP A 389 8.66 2.54 -18.41
CA ASP A 389 8.37 3.70 -19.26
C ASP A 389 6.91 4.18 -19.12
N GLN A 390 6.07 3.42 -18.43
CA GLN A 390 4.63 3.66 -18.31
C GLN A 390 4.16 3.48 -16.87
N LEU A 391 3.29 4.38 -16.41
CA LEU A 391 2.76 4.38 -15.04
C LEU A 391 2.03 3.07 -14.71
N TYR A 392 1.30 2.47 -15.65
CA TYR A 392 0.64 1.17 -15.42
C TYR A 392 1.65 0.03 -15.18
N SER A 393 2.85 0.10 -15.77
CA SER A 393 3.89 -0.92 -15.57
C SER A 393 4.48 -0.87 -14.17
N LEU A 394 4.55 0.32 -13.56
CA LEU A 394 4.84 0.47 -12.13
C LEU A 394 3.77 -0.26 -11.30
N TYR A 395 2.49 0.01 -11.56
CA TYR A 395 1.40 -0.65 -10.83
C TYR A 395 1.37 -2.15 -11.04
N ASP A 396 1.59 -2.66 -12.25
CA ASP A 396 1.67 -4.10 -12.53
C ASP A 396 2.86 -4.74 -11.82
N SER A 397 4.02 -4.07 -11.78
CA SER A 397 5.19 -4.57 -11.05
C SER A 397 4.90 -4.67 -9.55
N GLU A 398 4.10 -3.77 -9.01
CA GLU A 398 3.79 -3.71 -7.59
C GLU A 398 2.56 -4.56 -7.22
N ALA A 399 1.67 -4.83 -8.17
CA ALA A 399 0.54 -5.75 -8.04
C ALA A 399 0.93 -7.22 -8.25
N TYR A 400 1.92 -7.51 -9.10
CA TYR A 400 2.26 -8.87 -9.54
C TYR A 400 3.72 -9.28 -9.31
N SER A 401 4.67 -8.33 -9.25
CA SER A 401 6.12 -8.63 -9.33
C SER A 401 6.91 -8.36 -8.05
N CYS A 402 6.28 -7.89 -6.97
CA CYS A 402 6.84 -7.99 -5.63
C CYS A 402 6.82 -9.46 -5.12
N GLY A 403 7.46 -10.37 -5.87
CA GLY A 403 7.92 -11.68 -5.40
C GLY A 403 6.86 -12.76 -5.15
N ASP A 404 5.84 -12.87 -6.02
CA ASP A 404 4.56 -13.55 -5.80
C ASP A 404 3.64 -12.72 -4.90
N TYR A 405 2.52 -12.22 -5.44
CA TYR A 405 1.49 -11.55 -4.65
C TYR A 405 1.09 -12.44 -3.46
N ASP A 406 1.60 -12.08 -2.27
CA ASP A 406 1.21 -12.65 -1.01
C ASP A 406 0.36 -11.60 -0.28
N SER A 407 -0.97 -11.81 -0.28
CA SER A 407 -1.91 -10.97 0.48
C SER A 407 -1.57 -10.89 1.97
N ALA A 408 -0.70 -11.77 2.49
CA ALA A 408 -0.24 -11.75 3.88
C ALA A 408 1.04 -10.95 4.12
N THR A 409 1.74 -10.47 3.08
CA THR A 409 2.93 -9.62 3.21
C THR A 409 2.57 -8.19 2.78
N PRO A 410 2.76 -7.16 3.64
CA PRO A 410 2.45 -5.79 3.24
C PRO A 410 3.25 -5.39 2.00
N THR A 411 2.56 -5.15 0.88
CA THR A 411 3.14 -4.47 -0.28
C THR A 411 3.33 -2.98 0.06
N ARG A 412 4.28 -2.32 -0.60
CA ARG A 412 4.53 -0.87 -0.43
C ARG A 412 3.19 -0.11 -0.49
N PRO A 413 2.88 0.77 0.48
CA PRO A 413 1.65 1.56 0.41
C PRO A 413 1.76 2.58 -0.73
N TYR A 414 0.79 2.56 -1.65
CA TYR A 414 0.67 3.54 -2.73
C TYR A 414 -0.39 4.57 -2.40
N LEU A 415 -0.04 5.85 -2.55
CA LEU A 415 -1.05 6.87 -2.71
C LEU A 415 -1.42 6.93 -4.20
N VAL A 416 -2.59 6.42 -4.54
CA VAL A 416 -3.15 6.56 -5.89
C VAL A 416 -3.89 7.89 -5.95
N THR A 417 -3.31 8.87 -6.65
CA THR A 417 -4.01 10.09 -7.03
C THR A 417 -4.94 9.81 -8.22
N THR A 418 -5.92 10.68 -8.47
CA THR A 418 -6.92 10.51 -9.56
C THR A 418 -6.32 10.43 -10.97
N ASP A 419 -5.01 10.62 -11.09
CA ASP A 419 -4.28 10.72 -12.35
C ASP A 419 -4.37 9.43 -13.16
N ILE A 420 -4.31 8.24 -12.53
CA ILE A 420 -4.49 6.98 -13.27
C ILE A 420 -5.89 6.84 -13.90
N PHE A 421 -6.93 7.31 -13.22
CA PHE A 421 -8.27 7.29 -13.78
C PHE A 421 -8.34 8.19 -15.01
N TRP A 422 -7.72 9.37 -14.96
CA TRP A 422 -7.67 10.30 -16.08
C TRP A 422 -6.79 9.78 -17.23
N GLU A 423 -5.65 9.17 -16.95
CA GLU A 423 -4.78 8.57 -17.96
C GLU A 423 -5.46 7.38 -18.66
N LEU A 424 -6.10 6.48 -17.91
CA LEU A 424 -6.85 5.36 -18.49
C LEU A 424 -8.05 5.84 -19.32
N LEU A 425 -8.76 6.87 -18.82
CA LEU A 425 -9.87 7.46 -19.56
C LEU A 425 -9.39 8.15 -20.84
N ALA A 426 -8.27 8.88 -20.78
CA ALA A 426 -7.67 9.55 -21.93
C ALA A 426 -7.21 8.53 -22.99
N ALA A 427 -6.49 7.49 -22.58
CA ALA A 427 -6.03 6.43 -23.48
C ALA A 427 -7.22 5.67 -24.13
N ALA A 428 -8.27 5.37 -23.35
CA ALA A 428 -9.47 4.73 -23.87
C ALA A 428 -10.22 5.66 -24.85
N TYR A 429 -10.33 6.95 -24.53
CA TYR A 429 -10.94 7.94 -25.40
C TYR A 429 -10.18 8.07 -26.73
N GLU A 430 -8.85 8.22 -26.69
CA GLU A 430 -8.00 8.35 -27.86
C GLU A 430 -8.03 7.08 -28.73
N GLY A 431 -7.93 5.90 -28.10
CA GLY A 431 -8.01 4.61 -28.81
C GLY A 431 -9.35 4.42 -29.54
N LEU A 432 -10.46 4.74 -28.87
CA LEU A 432 -11.80 4.68 -29.49
C LEU A 432 -11.95 5.67 -30.64
N PHE A 433 -11.39 6.88 -30.51
CA PHE A 433 -11.38 7.89 -31.56
C PHE A 433 -10.65 7.37 -32.81
N ILE A 434 -9.41 6.88 -32.65
CA ILE A 434 -8.58 6.38 -33.76
C ILE A 434 -9.24 5.21 -34.48
N ILE A 435 -9.78 4.23 -33.75
CA ILE A 435 -10.48 3.07 -34.32
C ILE A 435 -11.71 3.53 -35.11
N THR A 436 -12.46 4.48 -34.55
CA THR A 436 -13.66 5.02 -35.18
C THR A 436 -13.33 5.77 -36.47
N GLU A 437 -12.25 6.57 -36.48
CA GLU A 437 -11.78 7.22 -37.71
C GLU A 437 -11.37 6.22 -38.78
N ARG A 438 -10.53 5.23 -38.42
CA ARG A 438 -10.01 4.22 -39.34
C ARG A 438 -11.14 3.48 -40.07
N HIS A 439 -12.14 3.03 -39.31
CA HIS A 439 -13.16 2.13 -39.85
C HIS A 439 -14.41 2.83 -40.36
N GLN A 440 -14.65 4.09 -39.98
CA GLN A 440 -15.88 4.80 -40.34
C GLN A 440 -15.62 6.14 -41.03
N ALA A 441 -14.86 7.04 -40.40
CA ALA A 441 -14.71 8.40 -40.92
C ALA A 441 -13.87 8.47 -42.20
N ILE A 442 -12.71 7.81 -42.24
CA ILE A 442 -11.81 7.83 -43.40
C ILE A 442 -12.48 7.23 -44.65
N PRO A 443 -13.11 6.04 -44.59
CA PRO A 443 -13.84 5.51 -45.74
C PRO A 443 -14.95 6.44 -46.23
N ALA A 444 -15.77 6.98 -45.30
CA ALA A 444 -16.87 7.87 -45.63
C ALA A 444 -16.41 9.20 -46.24
N PHE A 445 -15.29 9.75 -45.78
CA PHE A 445 -14.66 10.93 -46.38
C PHE A 445 -14.31 10.69 -47.83
N TRP A 446 -13.70 9.55 -48.14
CA TRP A 446 -13.30 9.26 -49.51
C TRP A 446 -14.49 8.94 -50.43
N GLU A 447 -15.59 8.40 -49.91
CA GLU A 447 -16.85 8.28 -50.64
C GLU A 447 -17.45 9.66 -50.95
N LEU A 448 -17.42 10.59 -50.00
CA LEU A 448 -17.82 11.98 -50.23
C LEU A 448 -16.99 12.63 -51.33
N VAL A 449 -15.65 12.49 -51.27
CA VAL A 449 -14.74 13.06 -52.28
C VAL A 449 -15.08 12.53 -53.67
N ALA A 450 -15.25 11.22 -53.82
CA ALA A 450 -15.57 10.60 -55.12
C ALA A 450 -16.93 11.05 -55.66
N ALA A 451 -17.97 11.07 -54.82
CA ALA A 451 -19.31 11.50 -55.22
C ALA A 451 -19.34 13.00 -55.61
N SER A 452 -18.60 13.82 -54.87
CA SER A 452 -18.51 15.27 -55.11
C SER A 452 -17.72 15.58 -56.37
N GLU A 453 -16.61 14.88 -56.63
CA GLU A 453 -15.85 15.01 -57.87
C GLU A 453 -16.73 14.71 -59.09
N GLN A 454 -17.46 13.58 -59.06
CA GLN A 454 -18.36 13.20 -60.15
C GLN A 454 -19.45 14.24 -60.39
N HIS A 455 -20.05 14.76 -59.32
CA HIS A 455 -21.06 15.80 -59.41
C HIS A 455 -20.49 17.09 -60.01
N PHE A 456 -19.48 17.69 -59.38
CA PHE A 456 -18.94 18.97 -59.85
C PHE A 456 -18.37 18.90 -61.26
N ARG A 457 -17.73 17.79 -61.64
CA ARG A 457 -17.24 17.59 -63.00
C ARG A 457 -18.36 17.61 -64.06
N THR A 458 -19.56 17.15 -63.71
CA THR A 458 -20.67 17.00 -64.65
C THR A 458 -21.64 18.16 -64.63
N THR A 459 -21.91 18.75 -63.47
CA THR A 459 -22.97 19.76 -63.30
C THR A 459 -22.43 21.18 -63.18
N GLN A 460 -21.23 21.37 -62.65
CA GLN A 460 -20.63 22.69 -62.38
C GLN A 460 -19.11 22.68 -62.62
N PRO A 461 -18.65 22.37 -63.85
CA PRO A 461 -17.23 22.17 -64.14
C PRO A 461 -16.37 23.43 -63.91
N ASP A 462 -16.97 24.62 -64.03
CA ASP A 462 -16.29 25.90 -63.82
C ASP A 462 -16.16 26.29 -62.34
N SER A 463 -16.79 25.55 -61.42
CA SER A 463 -16.72 25.82 -59.99
C SER A 463 -15.30 25.54 -59.44
N PRO A 464 -14.75 26.38 -58.56
CA PRO A 464 -13.52 26.08 -57.83
C PRO A 464 -13.57 24.73 -57.10
N TRP A 465 -14.75 24.32 -56.63
CA TRP A 465 -14.96 23.03 -55.99
C TRP A 465 -14.74 21.83 -56.91
N ALA A 466 -14.96 21.97 -58.22
CA ALA A 466 -14.63 20.93 -59.20
C ALA A 466 -13.13 20.62 -59.18
N LYS A 467 -12.29 21.66 -59.12
CA LYS A 467 -10.83 21.53 -59.04
C LYS A 467 -10.40 20.95 -57.69
N VAL A 468 -11.02 21.38 -56.59
CA VAL A 468 -10.72 20.88 -55.24
C VAL A 468 -10.99 19.37 -55.14
N PHE A 469 -12.19 18.91 -55.49
CA PHE A 469 -12.52 17.48 -55.39
C PHE A 469 -11.75 16.60 -56.39
N ALA A 470 -11.43 17.12 -57.58
CA ALA A 470 -10.52 16.43 -58.50
C ALA A 470 -9.11 16.27 -57.91
N THR A 471 -8.61 17.30 -57.22
CA THR A 471 -7.30 17.26 -56.53
C THR A 471 -7.30 16.25 -55.39
N LEU A 472 -8.36 16.21 -54.59
CA LEU A 472 -8.49 15.23 -53.50
C LEU A 472 -8.57 13.79 -54.02
N THR A 473 -9.25 13.56 -55.14
CA THR A 473 -9.27 12.25 -55.80
C THR A 473 -7.88 11.82 -56.26
N LYS A 474 -7.09 12.72 -56.87
CA LYS A 474 -5.68 12.45 -57.24
C LYS A 474 -4.78 12.24 -56.02
N LEU A 475 -5.00 13.00 -54.96
CA LEU A 475 -4.27 12.85 -53.69
C LEU A 475 -4.52 11.44 -53.10
N ARG A 476 -5.76 10.93 -53.17
CA ARG A 476 -6.08 9.55 -52.75
C ARG A 476 -5.23 8.52 -53.49
N GLY A 477 -5.16 8.62 -54.82
CA GLY A 477 -4.47 7.70 -55.74
C GLY A 477 -2.97 7.93 -55.96
N SER A 478 -2.35 8.89 -55.23
CA SER A 478 -0.99 9.43 -55.43
C SER A 478 0.22 8.47 -55.26
N SER A 479 0.11 7.19 -55.63
CA SER A 479 1.21 6.21 -55.70
C SER A 479 1.90 6.12 -57.08
N GLY A 480 1.63 7.06 -58.00
CA GLY A 480 2.14 7.03 -59.39
C GLY A 480 2.16 8.38 -60.12
N LYS A 481 1.77 8.42 -61.40
CA LYS A 481 1.78 9.65 -62.25
C LYS A 481 0.98 10.83 -61.64
N GLU A 482 -0.01 10.53 -60.81
CA GLU A 482 -0.85 11.50 -60.09
C GLU A 482 -0.08 12.31 -59.04
N ALA A 483 1.05 11.79 -58.55
CA ALA A 483 1.97 12.55 -57.73
C ALA A 483 2.68 13.67 -58.52
N LYS A 484 2.57 13.77 -59.85
CA LYS A 484 3.16 14.88 -60.61
C LYS A 484 2.25 16.12 -60.72
N ASP A 485 1.03 16.06 -60.17
CA ASP A 485 0.15 17.22 -60.11
C ASP A 485 0.75 18.27 -59.13
N PRO A 486 0.99 19.52 -59.59
CA PRO A 486 1.65 20.54 -58.77
C PRO A 486 0.94 20.85 -57.46
N GLU A 487 -0.40 20.75 -57.42
CA GLU A 487 -1.14 21.01 -56.17
C GLU A 487 -1.05 19.83 -55.21
N VAL A 488 -1.16 18.60 -55.74
CA VAL A 488 -0.97 17.39 -54.93
C VAL A 488 0.43 17.37 -54.30
N GLN A 489 1.46 17.80 -55.03
CA GLN A 489 2.82 17.91 -54.48
C GLN A 489 2.92 18.90 -53.32
N ARG A 490 2.25 20.05 -53.40
CA ARG A 490 2.24 21.03 -52.30
C ARG A 490 1.52 20.50 -51.07
N ILE A 491 0.39 19.83 -51.26
CA ILE A 491 -0.35 19.17 -50.17
C ILE A 491 0.51 18.06 -49.52
N LEU A 492 1.18 17.24 -50.34
CA LEU A 492 2.06 16.17 -49.85
C LEU A 492 3.33 16.72 -49.18
N ALA A 493 3.89 17.82 -49.66
CA ALA A 493 5.03 18.48 -49.03
C ALA A 493 4.65 19.12 -47.70
N ALA A 494 3.47 19.74 -47.61
CA ALA A 494 2.95 20.46 -46.44
C ALA A 494 3.95 21.50 -45.87
N ARG A 495 4.41 22.43 -46.72
CA ARG A 495 5.45 23.42 -46.37
C ARG A 495 4.99 24.85 -46.62
N GLY A 496 4.97 25.65 -45.56
CA GLY A 496 4.86 27.11 -45.61
C GLY A 496 3.68 27.66 -46.41
N SER A 497 3.75 28.95 -46.73
CA SER A 497 2.80 29.61 -47.61
C SER A 497 3.28 29.58 -49.06
N GLU A 498 2.43 29.11 -49.96
CA GLU A 498 2.69 29.12 -51.40
C GLU A 498 1.42 29.47 -52.18
N LYS A 499 1.58 30.05 -53.37
CA LYS A 499 0.44 30.34 -54.27
C LYS A 499 -0.10 29.05 -54.88
N SER A 500 -1.34 28.67 -54.59
CA SER A 500 -2.01 27.52 -55.23
C SER A 500 -2.05 27.69 -56.75
N PRO A 501 -1.55 26.72 -57.54
CA PRO A 501 -1.59 26.76 -58.99
C PRO A 501 -3.00 26.49 -59.52
N LEU A 502 -3.90 25.95 -58.70
CA LEU A 502 -5.29 25.62 -59.07
C LEU A 502 -6.28 26.73 -58.66
N LEU A 503 -6.10 27.30 -57.47
CA LEU A 503 -7.02 28.27 -56.88
C LEU A 503 -6.53 29.72 -57.05
N GLY A 504 -5.26 29.93 -57.39
CA GLY A 504 -4.72 31.25 -57.72
C GLY A 504 -4.50 32.18 -56.52
N VAL A 505 -4.80 31.73 -55.31
CA VAL A 505 -4.56 32.44 -54.04
C VAL A 505 -3.35 31.86 -53.30
N GLU A 506 -2.81 32.59 -52.35
CA GLU A 506 -1.78 32.11 -51.44
C GLU A 506 -2.41 31.28 -50.32
N LEU A 507 -1.93 30.04 -50.12
CA LEU A 507 -2.41 29.12 -49.09
C LEU A 507 -1.25 28.68 -48.19
N ASN A 508 -1.49 28.54 -46.89
CA ASN A 508 -0.52 28.02 -45.93
C ASN A 508 -0.57 26.49 -45.86
N TYR A 509 0.15 25.81 -46.77
CA TYR A 509 0.28 24.35 -46.78
C TYR A 509 0.99 23.79 -45.53
N GLY A 510 1.66 24.62 -44.73
CA GLY A 510 2.23 24.22 -43.44
C GLY A 510 1.17 23.68 -42.45
N GLU A 511 -0.09 24.11 -42.58
CA GLU A 511 -1.20 23.60 -41.75
C GLU A 511 -1.59 22.14 -42.07
N LEU A 512 -1.06 21.58 -43.17
CA LEU A 512 -1.32 20.20 -43.60
C LEU A 512 -0.29 19.21 -43.02
N LEU A 513 0.64 19.65 -42.17
CA LEU A 513 1.62 18.77 -41.52
C LEU A 513 0.91 17.88 -40.48
N PRO A 514 0.94 16.54 -40.62
CA PRO A 514 0.27 15.64 -39.68
C PRO A 514 0.81 15.78 -38.25
N ARG A 515 -0.08 15.69 -37.26
CA ARG A 515 0.24 15.78 -35.83
C ARG A 515 -0.43 14.65 -35.05
N GLY A 516 0.08 14.31 -33.88
CA GLY A 516 -0.50 13.27 -33.02
C GLY A 516 -0.60 11.92 -33.72
N HIS A 517 -1.71 11.20 -33.53
CA HIS A 517 -1.95 9.86 -34.09
C HIS A 517 -1.91 9.81 -35.62
N TYR A 518 -2.12 10.94 -36.30
CA TYR A 518 -2.04 11.00 -37.76
C TYR A 518 -0.62 10.78 -38.31
N THR A 519 0.42 10.85 -37.48
CA THR A 519 1.82 10.63 -37.91
C THR A 519 2.16 9.15 -38.09
N GLY A 520 1.44 8.24 -37.43
CA GLY A 520 1.81 6.83 -37.33
C GLY A 520 1.42 5.94 -38.52
N ASP A 521 0.59 6.42 -39.45
CA ASP A 521 0.04 5.60 -40.53
C ASP A 521 -0.09 6.41 -41.84
N PRO A 522 0.40 5.91 -43.00
CA PRO A 522 0.34 6.63 -44.27
C PRO A 522 -1.07 7.00 -44.75
N GLU A 523 -2.08 6.17 -44.48
CA GLU A 523 -3.48 6.46 -44.82
C GLU A 523 -4.00 7.60 -43.94
N PHE A 524 -3.67 7.60 -42.65
CA PHE A 524 -4.01 8.69 -41.74
C PHE A 524 -3.30 10.00 -42.10
N GLN A 525 -2.02 9.96 -42.46
CA GLN A 525 -1.31 11.17 -42.92
C GLN A 525 -1.95 11.78 -44.16
N LYS A 526 -2.33 10.92 -45.12
CA LYS A 526 -2.98 11.33 -46.36
C LYS A 526 -4.39 11.87 -46.10
N TYR A 527 -5.15 11.20 -45.26
CA TYR A 527 -6.46 11.67 -44.81
C TYR A 527 -6.36 13.02 -44.12
N PHE A 528 -5.41 13.20 -43.19
CA PHE A 528 -5.18 14.46 -42.47
C PHE A 528 -4.99 15.62 -43.43
N LYS A 529 -4.06 15.46 -44.37
CA LYS A 529 -3.77 16.44 -45.42
C LYS A 529 -5.01 16.74 -46.27
N ALA A 530 -5.75 15.70 -46.65
CA ALA A 530 -6.93 15.82 -47.50
C ALA A 530 -8.08 16.55 -46.82
N PHE A 531 -8.42 16.18 -45.57
CA PHE A 531 -9.52 16.82 -44.87
C PHE A 531 -9.16 18.25 -44.49
N LYS A 532 -7.95 18.53 -43.99
CA LYS A 532 -7.48 19.89 -43.65
C LYS A 532 -7.48 20.78 -44.89
N TYR A 533 -7.04 20.27 -46.03
CA TYR A 533 -7.09 20.99 -47.29
C TYR A 533 -8.55 21.31 -47.69
N LEU A 534 -9.48 20.35 -47.55
CA LEU A 534 -10.89 20.54 -47.86
C LEU A 534 -11.57 21.55 -46.92
N THR A 535 -11.31 21.48 -45.61
CA THR A 535 -12.07 22.22 -44.60
C THR A 535 -11.48 23.55 -44.21
N GLU A 536 -10.18 23.76 -44.42
CA GLU A 536 -9.50 24.99 -43.96
C GLU A 536 -8.89 25.80 -45.10
N LEU A 537 -8.16 25.16 -46.02
CA LEU A 537 -7.46 25.93 -47.06
C LEU A 537 -8.32 26.22 -48.29
N ALA A 538 -9.02 25.22 -48.84
CA ALA A 538 -9.87 25.40 -50.02
C ALA A 538 -10.96 26.50 -49.86
N PRO A 539 -11.61 26.65 -48.68
CA PRO A 539 -12.58 27.72 -48.44
C PRO A 539 -12.03 29.15 -48.57
N GLU A 540 -10.71 29.36 -48.50
CA GLU A 540 -10.11 30.70 -48.70
C GLU A 540 -10.30 31.19 -50.15
N ALA A 541 -10.50 30.29 -51.10
CA ALA A 541 -10.65 30.60 -52.52
C ALA A 541 -11.98 30.13 -53.14
N ALA A 542 -12.66 29.18 -52.50
CA ALA A 542 -13.87 28.54 -53.02
C ALA A 542 -15.08 28.90 -52.14
N PRO A 543 -16.15 29.51 -52.69
CA PRO A 543 -17.31 29.93 -51.91
C PRO A 543 -18.05 28.73 -51.31
N VAL A 544 -18.17 28.70 -49.97
CA VAL A 544 -18.75 27.57 -49.21
C VAL A 544 -20.25 27.41 -49.49
N GLU A 545 -20.94 28.48 -49.90
CA GLU A 545 -22.37 28.49 -50.26
C GLU A 545 -22.67 27.49 -51.40
N VAL A 546 -21.71 27.25 -52.28
CA VAL A 546 -21.84 26.26 -53.36
C VAL A 546 -21.98 24.85 -52.78
N LEU A 547 -21.28 24.54 -51.68
CA LEU A 547 -21.40 23.24 -51.01
C LEU A 547 -22.75 23.06 -50.30
N GLN A 548 -23.42 24.14 -49.91
CA GLN A 548 -24.75 24.07 -49.27
C GLN A 548 -25.85 23.67 -50.26
N ASN A 549 -25.63 23.92 -51.55
CA ASN A 549 -26.59 23.71 -52.64
C ASN A 549 -26.38 22.41 -53.43
N VAL A 550 -25.49 21.53 -52.97
CA VAL A 550 -25.29 20.20 -53.59
C VAL A 550 -26.51 19.28 -53.35
N PRO A 551 -26.71 18.25 -54.19
CA PRO A 551 -27.80 17.28 -54.01
C PRO A 551 -27.78 16.57 -52.65
N ASP A 552 -28.96 16.17 -52.16
CA ASP A 552 -29.11 15.51 -50.85
C ASP A 552 -28.30 14.22 -50.72
N ALA A 553 -28.06 13.51 -51.83
CA ALA A 553 -27.19 12.34 -51.85
C ALA A 553 -25.76 12.67 -51.42
N ILE A 554 -25.22 13.83 -51.84
CA ILE A 554 -23.87 14.28 -51.47
C ILE A 554 -23.87 14.80 -50.03
N LYS A 555 -24.91 15.53 -49.63
CA LYS A 555 -25.10 15.96 -48.23
C LYS A 555 -25.11 14.75 -47.29
N SER A 556 -25.81 13.68 -47.67
CA SER A 556 -25.86 12.43 -46.90
C SER A 556 -24.47 11.82 -46.70
N LYS A 557 -23.62 11.81 -47.75
CA LYS A 557 -22.23 11.34 -47.66
C LYS A 557 -21.37 12.21 -46.74
N ALA A 558 -21.55 13.53 -46.79
CA ALA A 558 -20.87 14.43 -45.85
C ALA A 558 -21.31 14.19 -44.40
N LEU A 559 -22.60 13.98 -44.17
CA LEU A 559 -23.12 13.66 -42.84
C LEU A 559 -22.63 12.30 -42.33
N GLN A 560 -22.45 11.31 -43.21
CA GLN A 560 -21.85 10.01 -42.88
C GLN A 560 -20.38 10.16 -42.43
N TRP A 561 -19.61 11.03 -43.10
CA TRP A 561 -18.25 11.36 -42.68
C TRP A 561 -18.18 12.07 -41.33
N ILE A 562 -19.14 12.99 -41.04
CA ILE A 562 -19.15 13.78 -39.80
C ILE A 562 -19.67 12.97 -38.61
N ALA A 563 -20.62 12.05 -38.83
CA ALA A 563 -21.31 11.33 -37.75
C ALA A 563 -20.39 10.62 -36.72
N PRO A 564 -19.28 9.96 -37.12
CA PRO A 564 -18.34 9.35 -36.19
C PRO A 564 -17.77 10.31 -35.13
N TYR A 565 -17.53 11.58 -35.50
CA TYR A 565 -16.96 12.58 -34.61
C TYR A 565 -17.92 13.09 -33.54
N LYS A 566 -19.24 13.02 -33.78
CA LYS A 566 -20.27 13.61 -32.90
C LYS A 566 -20.26 13.06 -31.47
N ARG A 567 -19.66 11.89 -31.25
CA ARG A 567 -19.53 11.27 -29.92
C ARG A 567 -18.36 11.82 -29.12
N PHE A 568 -17.42 12.47 -29.80
CA PHE A 568 -16.12 12.88 -29.26
C PHE A 568 -15.99 14.41 -29.15
N ILE A 569 -16.66 15.17 -30.04
CA ILE A 569 -16.60 16.64 -30.05
C ILE A 569 -17.96 17.26 -29.72
N ALA A 570 -17.91 18.43 -29.07
CA ALA A 570 -19.12 19.22 -28.85
C ALA A 570 -19.68 19.75 -30.19
N PRO A 571 -21.00 19.83 -30.36
CA PRO A 571 -21.62 20.42 -31.53
C PRO A 571 -21.21 21.90 -31.67
N PRO A 572 -20.92 22.38 -32.89
CA PRO A 572 -20.55 23.77 -33.10
C PRO A 572 -21.75 24.69 -32.87
N ARG A 573 -21.48 25.88 -32.34
CA ARG A 573 -22.49 26.94 -32.14
C ARG A 573 -22.87 27.65 -33.45
N ALA A 574 -22.03 27.54 -34.48
CA ALA A 574 -22.27 28.11 -35.80
C ALA A 574 -23.08 27.14 -36.69
N PRO A 575 -23.80 27.64 -37.70
CA PRO A 575 -24.44 26.80 -38.71
C PRO A 575 -23.41 25.93 -39.44
N LEU A 576 -23.71 24.63 -39.56
CA LEU A 576 -22.96 23.65 -40.33
C LEU A 576 -23.32 23.74 -41.81
N VAL A 577 -22.31 23.58 -42.67
CA VAL A 577 -22.44 23.63 -44.14
C VAL A 577 -23.52 22.68 -44.67
N TRP A 578 -23.64 21.48 -44.10
CA TRP A 578 -24.56 20.44 -44.58
C TRP A 578 -25.64 20.00 -43.58
N ALA A 579 -25.70 20.60 -42.39
CA ALA A 579 -26.50 20.07 -41.29
C ALA A 579 -27.32 21.10 -40.48
N GLY A 580 -27.37 22.39 -40.90
CA GLY A 580 -28.10 23.42 -40.15
C GLY A 580 -27.40 23.79 -38.82
N ARG A 581 -28.13 24.24 -37.78
CA ARG A 581 -27.52 24.48 -36.45
C ARG A 581 -27.08 23.14 -35.82
N GLY A 582 -25.91 23.12 -35.18
CA GLY A 582 -25.36 21.91 -34.53
C GLY A 582 -26.39 21.22 -33.62
N GLY A 583 -26.43 19.88 -33.67
CA GLY A 583 -27.40 19.06 -32.95
C GLY A 583 -27.30 19.19 -31.42
N ASP A 584 -28.21 18.52 -30.71
CA ASP A 584 -28.27 18.57 -29.24
C ASP A 584 -26.94 18.15 -28.59
N LEU A 585 -26.58 18.85 -27.51
CA LEU A 585 -25.43 18.48 -26.68
C LEU A 585 -25.62 17.04 -26.19
N PRO A 586 -24.57 16.19 -26.19
CA PRO A 586 -24.66 14.86 -25.60
C PRO A 586 -25.16 14.97 -24.16
N VAL A 587 -26.07 14.09 -23.75
CA VAL A 587 -26.71 14.15 -22.41
C VAL A 587 -25.67 14.16 -21.28
N TYR A 588 -24.54 13.48 -21.45
CA TYR A 588 -23.43 13.47 -20.49
C TYR A 588 -22.69 14.81 -20.36
N ALA A 589 -22.79 15.69 -21.36
CA ALA A 589 -22.19 17.04 -21.37
C ALA A 589 -23.18 18.12 -20.90
N CYS A 590 -24.46 17.78 -20.76
CA CYS A 590 -25.46 18.63 -20.14
C CYS A 590 -25.33 18.55 -18.61
N HIS A 591 -25.69 19.63 -17.91
CA HIS A 591 -25.85 19.53 -16.45
C HIS A 591 -26.85 18.40 -16.14
N PRO A 592 -26.59 17.60 -15.08
CA PRO A 592 -27.57 16.63 -14.63
C PRO A 592 -28.88 17.38 -14.41
N LEU A 593 -29.94 16.92 -15.08
CA LEU A 593 -31.28 17.41 -14.79
C LEU A 593 -31.47 17.20 -13.28
N LYS A 594 -31.79 18.28 -12.54
CA LYS A 594 -32.22 18.13 -11.15
C LYS A 594 -33.33 17.10 -11.19
N GLU A 595 -33.07 15.91 -10.66
CA GLU A 595 -34.12 14.95 -10.39
C GLU A 595 -35.18 15.72 -9.60
N ALA A 596 -36.36 15.87 -10.21
CA ALA A 596 -37.52 16.32 -9.46
C ALA A 596 -37.71 15.28 -8.35
N ARG A 597 -37.50 15.73 -7.11
CA ARG A 597 -37.79 14.96 -5.91
C ARG A 597 -39.22 14.42 -5.92
#